data_AF-A0A1B8AM70-F1
#
_entry.id   AF-A0A1B8AM70-F1
#
_cell.length_a   1.000
_cell.length_b   1.000
_cell.length_c   1.000
_cell.angle_alpha   90.00
_cell.angle_beta   90.00
_cell.angle_gamma   90.00
#
_symmetry.space_group_name_H-M   'P 1'
#
loop_
_entity.id
_entity.type
_entity.pdbx_description
1 polymer ?
#
loop_
_entity_poly.entity_id
_entity_poly.type
_entity_poly.pdbx_seq_one_letter_code
_entity_poly.pdbx_strand_id
1 'polypeptide(L)'
;MDATKQFVSNLDAVSLTLLTVTLVAFLIPIFILFPPVTVDCSDVLRQTHSRAGEPLRDSNIQRESSPDHRARDSNRSGEEQQHIYPVHLCRGIELRVSSSSSSECHHLYMFAHQEHDDNLVWKAATCEKFPLLANVEVDLWVPDPNKTSRLLGKVEGSFLVLRFPWTDAGLQGILQCISAKLSHGFNAIPEKEFMLPVSYPNEDEVKSRGYSFDHFEKKDNKIMALNMDVELPTELARYLGVEKVGIFRLDQQ
;
A
#
# COMPACT_ATOMS: atom_id res chain seq x y z
N MET A 1 41.91 -4.49 4.87
CA MET A 1 41.31 -3.71 5.98
C MET A 1 42.36 -3.00 6.85
N ASP A 2 43.67 -3.18 6.61
CA ASP A 2 44.73 -2.50 7.38
C ASP A 2 45.09 -1.10 6.85
N ALA A 3 44.99 -0.88 5.53
CA ALA A 3 45.28 0.42 4.92
C ALA A 3 44.30 1.53 5.37
N THR A 4 43.01 1.21 5.55
CA THR A 4 42.01 2.16 6.05
C THR A 4 42.25 2.53 7.51
N LYS A 5 42.73 1.60 8.34
CA LYS A 5 43.06 1.87 9.75
C LYS A 5 44.30 2.77 9.89
N GLN A 6 45.33 2.58 9.05
CA GLN A 6 46.52 3.45 9.05
C GLN A 6 46.23 4.85 8.53
N PHE A 7 45.28 5.01 7.60
CA PHE A 7 44.87 6.31 7.09
C PHE A 7 44.09 7.13 8.13
N VAL A 8 43.16 6.49 8.85
CA VAL A 8 42.38 7.13 9.92
C VAL A 8 43.26 7.52 11.12
N SER A 9 44.32 6.75 11.40
CA SER A 9 45.22 7.02 12.54
C SER A 9 46.22 8.16 12.31
N ASN A 10 46.41 8.63 11.07
CA ASN A 10 47.31 9.75 10.71
C ASN A 10 46.56 11.05 10.41
N LEU A 11 45.23 11.05 10.44
CA LEU A 11 44.43 12.24 10.21
C LEU A 11 44.25 13.00 11.52
N ASP A 12 44.78 14.22 11.57
CA ASP A 12 44.49 15.17 12.64
C ASP A 12 42.98 15.44 12.71
N ALA A 13 42.45 15.61 13.92
CA ALA A 13 41.01 15.77 14.16
C ALA A 13 40.45 16.95 13.34
N VAL A 14 41.23 18.03 13.21
CA VAL A 14 40.89 19.21 12.41
C VAL A 14 40.74 18.87 10.93
N SER A 15 41.64 18.05 10.39
CA SER A 15 41.60 17.61 8.98
C SER A 15 40.41 16.71 8.70
N LEU A 16 40.06 15.81 9.63
CA LEU A 16 38.87 14.96 9.53
C LEU A 16 37.58 15.79 9.56
N THR A 17 37.50 16.80 10.44
CA THR A 17 36.35 17.71 10.50
C THR A 17 36.20 18.50 9.20
N LEU A 18 37.29 19.08 8.69
CA LEU A 18 37.29 19.82 7.42
C LEU A 18 36.84 18.95 6.25
N LEU A 19 37.37 17.74 6.13
CA LEU A 19 36.98 16.79 5.10
C LEU A 19 35.48 16.46 5.17
N THR A 20 34.96 16.20 6.38
CA THR A 20 33.55 15.84 6.59
C THR A 20 32.63 17.02 6.26
N VAL A 21 32.95 18.23 6.73
CA VAL A 21 32.16 19.45 6.44
C VAL A 21 32.16 19.73 4.93
N THR A 22 33.30 19.61 4.28
CA THR A 22 33.42 19.83 2.83
C THR A 22 32.59 18.81 2.05
N LEU A 23 32.67 17.52 2.42
CA LEU A 23 31.86 16.46 1.82
C LEU A 23 30.36 16.74 1.97
N VAL A 24 29.91 17.11 3.17
CA VAL A 24 28.49 17.44 3.44
C VAL A 24 28.07 18.67 2.64
N ALA A 25 28.89 19.72 2.57
CA ALA A 25 28.59 20.93 1.81
C ALA A 25 28.44 20.66 0.30
N PHE A 26 29.19 19.70 -0.26
CA PHE A 26 29.04 19.28 -1.66
C PHE A 26 27.82 18.36 -1.87
N LEU A 27 27.46 17.53 -0.90
CA LEU A 27 26.30 16.64 -0.99
C LEU A 27 24.97 17.39 -0.86
N ILE A 28 24.89 18.47 -0.08
CA ILE A 28 23.64 19.24 0.11
C ILE A 28 23.04 19.71 -1.23
N PRO A 29 23.77 20.38 -2.15
CA PRO A 29 23.23 20.76 -3.46
C PRO A 29 22.77 19.56 -4.29
N ILE A 30 23.48 18.43 -4.21
CA ILE A 30 23.11 17.21 -4.94
C ILE A 30 21.77 16.68 -4.44
N PHE A 31 21.55 16.63 -3.12
CA PHE A 31 20.27 16.19 -2.56
C PHE A 31 19.12 17.18 -2.78
N ILE A 32 19.40 18.47 -2.94
CA ILE A 32 18.37 19.47 -3.31
C ILE A 32 17.97 19.30 -4.79
N LEU A 33 18.93 19.08 -5.68
CA LEU A 33 18.67 18.94 -7.13
C LEU A 33 18.15 17.55 -7.50
N PHE A 34 18.63 16.51 -6.81
CA PHE A 34 18.29 15.12 -6.99
C PHE A 34 17.93 14.53 -5.63
N PRO A 35 16.74 14.87 -5.10
CA PRO A 35 16.25 14.23 -3.89
C PRO A 35 16.23 12.71 -4.15
N PRO A 36 16.82 11.89 -3.27
CA PRO A 36 16.85 10.44 -3.43
C PRO A 36 15.48 9.86 -3.01
N VAL A 37 14.41 10.50 -3.46
CA VAL A 37 13.03 10.15 -3.14
C VAL A 37 12.58 9.23 -4.25
N THR A 38 12.20 8.02 -3.86
CA THR A 38 11.55 7.08 -4.75
C THR A 38 10.19 7.67 -5.13
N VAL A 39 9.85 7.62 -6.42
CA VAL A 39 8.52 8.05 -6.87
C VAL A 39 7.55 6.95 -6.52
N ASP A 40 6.61 7.27 -5.63
CA ASP A 40 5.58 6.33 -5.20
C ASP A 40 4.43 6.29 -6.22
N CYS A 41 3.64 5.21 -6.20
CA CYS A 41 2.49 5.06 -7.10
C CYS A 41 1.45 6.17 -6.84
N SER A 42 1.24 6.50 -5.57
CA SER A 42 0.37 7.59 -5.16
C SER A 42 0.82 8.95 -5.71
N ASP A 43 2.12 9.23 -5.83
CA ASP A 43 2.63 10.48 -6.40
C ASP A 43 2.31 10.63 -7.89
N VAL A 44 2.36 9.52 -8.64
CA VAL A 44 1.94 9.50 -10.05
C VAL A 44 0.43 9.72 -10.14
N LEU A 45 -0.35 9.07 -9.28
CA LEU A 45 -1.81 9.22 -9.26
C LEU A 45 -2.23 10.64 -8.86
N ARG A 46 -1.49 11.34 -7.99
CA ARG A 46 -1.79 12.76 -7.65
C ARG A 46 -1.87 13.69 -8.86
N GLN A 47 -1.20 13.34 -9.96
CA GLN A 47 -1.18 14.12 -11.20
C GLN A 47 -2.44 13.94 -12.06
N THR A 48 -3.16 12.82 -11.91
CA THR A 48 -4.30 12.44 -12.77
C THR A 48 -5.59 12.19 -11.98
N HIS A 49 -5.47 11.86 -10.70
CA HIS A 49 -6.55 11.46 -9.81
C HIS A 49 -6.64 12.40 -8.60
N SER A 50 -7.81 12.38 -7.98
CA SER A 50 -8.08 12.95 -6.66
C SER A 50 -8.24 11.83 -5.64
N ARG A 51 -7.65 12.00 -4.45
CA ARG A 51 -7.85 11.08 -3.33
C ARG A 51 -9.27 11.29 -2.78
N ALA A 52 -10.12 10.29 -2.98
CA ALA A 52 -11.53 10.34 -2.61
C ALA A 52 -11.79 9.70 -1.23
N GLY A 53 -10.96 8.72 -0.85
CA GLY A 53 -10.98 8.08 0.47
C GLY A 53 -9.65 8.27 1.19
N GLU A 54 -9.71 8.70 2.45
CA GLU A 54 -8.57 8.76 3.37
C GLU A 54 -8.64 7.54 4.32
N PRO A 55 -7.49 7.04 4.80
CA PRO A 55 -7.45 5.86 5.65
C PRO A 55 -7.98 6.18 7.03
N LEU A 56 -8.74 5.25 7.64
CA LEU A 56 -9.27 5.46 8.98
C LEU A 56 -8.14 5.67 9.99
N ARG A 57 -8.14 6.85 10.63
CA ARG A 57 -7.14 7.19 11.64
C ARG A 57 -7.26 6.36 12.92
N ASP A 58 -8.46 5.84 13.24
CA ASP A 58 -8.70 5.03 14.45
C ASP A 58 -9.81 3.98 14.24
N SER A 59 -9.52 2.84 13.58
CA SER A 59 -10.38 1.64 13.66
C SER A 59 -9.64 0.46 14.26
N ASN A 60 -10.02 0.08 15.49
CA ASN A 60 -9.82 -1.28 15.96
C ASN A 60 -10.72 -2.21 15.12
N ILE A 61 -10.17 -2.80 14.05
CA ILE A 61 -10.84 -3.76 13.16
C ILE A 61 -11.44 -4.95 13.94
N GLN A 62 -10.95 -5.21 15.16
CA GLN A 62 -11.45 -6.25 16.05
C GLN A 62 -12.88 -6.01 16.57
N ARG A 63 -13.45 -4.81 16.43
CA ARG A 63 -14.77 -4.46 16.99
C ARG A 63 -15.94 -4.63 16.00
N GLU A 64 -15.68 -4.85 14.71
CA GLU A 64 -16.73 -4.88 13.67
C GLU A 64 -17.52 -6.19 13.57
N SER A 65 -17.16 -7.21 14.36
CA SER A 65 -18.00 -8.42 14.46
C SER A 65 -19.18 -8.28 15.43
N SER A 66 -19.55 -7.06 15.85
CA SER A 66 -20.71 -6.80 16.72
C SER A 66 -21.85 -6.11 15.96
N PRO A 67 -23.09 -6.64 15.96
CA PRO A 67 -24.24 -6.08 15.24
C PRO A 67 -24.78 -4.73 15.77
N ASP A 68 -24.23 -4.20 16.87
CA ASP A 68 -24.87 -3.16 17.68
C ASP A 68 -24.65 -1.69 17.24
N HIS A 69 -23.88 -1.44 16.17
CA HIS A 69 -23.59 -0.05 15.75
C HIS A 69 -24.66 0.62 14.89
N ARG A 70 -25.75 -0.08 14.51
CA ARG A 70 -26.83 0.54 13.69
C ARG A 70 -27.77 1.47 14.46
N ALA A 71 -27.62 1.64 15.77
CA ALA A 71 -28.63 2.31 16.61
C ALA A 71 -28.18 3.57 17.36
N ARG A 72 -27.05 4.22 16.99
CA ARG A 72 -26.57 5.38 17.78
C ARG A 72 -26.13 6.62 17.01
N ASP A 73 -26.68 6.89 15.84
CA ASP A 73 -26.52 8.21 15.20
C ASP A 73 -27.86 8.78 14.72
N SER A 74 -28.68 9.19 15.69
CA SER A 74 -29.80 10.11 15.46
C SER A 74 -29.62 11.34 16.35
N ASN A 75 -28.71 12.24 15.95
CA ASN A 75 -28.78 13.70 16.18
C ASN A 75 -27.41 14.39 16.04
N ARG A 76 -26.81 14.39 14.85
CA ARG A 76 -25.86 15.45 14.45
C ARG A 76 -26.01 15.75 12.97
N SER A 77 -26.45 16.96 12.65
CA SER A 77 -26.40 17.56 11.32
C SER A 77 -24.95 17.91 10.97
N GLY A 78 -24.17 16.89 10.60
CA GLY A 78 -22.84 16.98 10.03
C GLY A 78 -22.75 15.92 8.95
N GLU A 79 -22.11 16.26 7.83
CA GLU A 79 -21.93 15.41 6.63
C GLU A 79 -21.79 13.93 6.99
N GLU A 80 -22.69 13.07 6.47
CA GLU A 80 -22.70 11.63 6.72
C GLU A 80 -21.41 10.99 6.21
N GLN A 81 -20.46 10.73 7.12
CA GLN A 81 -19.21 10.04 6.81
C GLN A 81 -19.50 8.54 6.65
N GLN A 82 -19.30 8.02 5.45
CA GLN A 82 -19.49 6.60 5.15
C GLN A 82 -18.16 5.85 5.25
N HIS A 83 -18.15 4.78 6.04
CA HIS A 83 -17.01 3.88 6.23
C HIS A 83 -17.09 2.71 5.24
N ILE A 84 -16.01 2.46 4.49
CA ILE A 84 -15.97 1.40 3.46
C ILE A 84 -14.72 0.56 3.61
N TYR A 85 -14.88 -0.75 3.53
CA TYR A 85 -13.80 -1.73 3.54
C TYR A 85 -13.67 -2.38 2.16
N PRO A 86 -12.87 -1.81 1.25
CA PRO A 86 -12.71 -2.37 -0.09
C PRO A 86 -11.91 -3.67 -0.10
N VAL A 87 -11.02 -3.85 0.87
CA VAL A 87 -10.17 -5.04 0.99
C VAL A 87 -10.41 -5.68 2.34
N HIS A 88 -10.74 -6.97 2.33
CA HIS A 88 -11.00 -7.72 3.55
C HIS A 88 -9.74 -7.79 4.44
N LEU A 89 -9.91 -7.57 5.75
CA LEU A 89 -8.86 -7.55 6.79
C LEU A 89 -7.97 -6.31 6.84
N CYS A 90 -8.09 -5.38 5.89
CA CYS A 90 -7.33 -4.12 5.87
C CYS A 90 -8.09 -2.97 6.51
N ARG A 91 -7.41 -1.81 6.68
CA ARG A 91 -8.06 -0.59 7.17
C ARG A 91 -9.13 -0.10 6.21
N GLY A 92 -10.21 0.40 6.80
CA GLY A 92 -11.29 1.04 6.06
C GLY A 92 -10.90 2.43 5.58
N ILE A 93 -11.67 2.93 4.62
CA ILE A 93 -11.58 4.29 4.10
C ILE A 93 -12.79 5.11 4.55
N GLU A 94 -12.56 6.37 4.88
CA GLU A 94 -13.61 7.37 5.07
C GLU A 94 -13.89 8.05 3.74
N LEU A 95 -15.13 7.96 3.26
CA LEU A 95 -15.59 8.70 2.09
C LEU A 95 -16.37 9.93 2.55
N ARG A 96 -15.89 11.11 2.12
CA ARG A 96 -16.54 12.40 2.36
C ARG A 96 -17.68 12.70 1.39
N VAL A 97 -17.80 11.93 0.31
CA VAL A 97 -18.75 12.22 -0.77
C VAL A 97 -19.73 11.07 -0.89
N SER A 98 -21.02 11.39 -0.87
CA SER A 98 -22.16 10.51 -1.17
C SER A 98 -22.23 10.13 -2.65
N SER A 99 -21.09 9.84 -3.28
CA SER A 99 -21.09 9.34 -4.64
C SER A 99 -21.62 7.90 -4.62
N SER A 100 -22.55 7.62 -5.53
CA SER A 100 -23.19 6.32 -5.78
C SER A 100 -22.24 5.12 -5.94
N SER A 101 -20.94 5.36 -5.99
CA SER A 101 -19.84 4.38 -6.03
C SER A 101 -19.49 3.77 -4.67
N SER A 102 -20.08 4.25 -3.56
CA SER A 102 -19.71 3.81 -2.21
C SER A 102 -20.02 2.33 -1.95
N SER A 103 -21.22 1.87 -2.33
CA SER A 103 -21.59 0.44 -2.20
C SER A 103 -20.81 -0.48 -3.14
N GLU A 104 -20.49 0.01 -4.34
CA GLU A 104 -19.74 -0.73 -5.37
C GLU A 104 -18.28 -0.98 -4.97
N CYS A 105 -17.77 -0.26 -3.96
CA CYS A 105 -16.39 -0.40 -3.51
C CYS A 105 -16.23 -1.29 -2.26
N HIS A 106 -17.30 -1.94 -1.78
CA HIS A 106 -17.23 -2.71 -0.54
C HIS A 106 -16.83 -4.19 -0.79
N HIS A 107 -15.86 -4.72 -0.03
CA HIS A 107 -15.40 -6.11 -0.11
C HIS A 107 -15.06 -6.59 -1.53
N LEU A 108 -14.33 -5.77 -2.28
CA LEU A 108 -13.89 -6.09 -3.62
C LEU A 108 -12.82 -7.18 -3.65
N TYR A 109 -11.95 -7.14 -2.64
CA TYR A 109 -10.74 -7.96 -2.59
C TYR A 109 -10.66 -8.77 -1.31
N MET A 110 -10.08 -9.96 -1.44
CA MET A 110 -9.77 -10.86 -0.33
C MET A 110 -8.35 -11.39 -0.46
N PHE A 111 -7.58 -11.31 0.61
CA PHE A 111 -6.30 -11.99 0.67
C PHE A 111 -6.50 -13.48 0.88
N ALA A 112 -5.66 -14.28 0.23
CA ALA A 112 -5.50 -15.69 0.51
C ALA A 112 -4.02 -16.00 0.63
N HIS A 113 -3.70 -17.12 1.25
CA HIS A 113 -2.33 -17.61 1.35
C HIS A 113 -2.27 -19.06 0.91
N GLN A 114 -1.06 -19.48 0.57
CA GLN A 114 -0.76 -20.87 0.27
C GLN A 114 0.21 -21.39 1.34
N GLU A 115 -0.04 -22.60 1.83
CA GLU A 115 0.90 -23.31 2.71
C GLU A 115 1.81 -24.19 1.87
N HIS A 116 3.06 -24.32 2.31
CA HIS A 116 4.09 -25.09 1.62
C HIS A 116 3.70 -26.55 1.33
N ASP A 117 2.89 -27.14 2.22
CA ASP A 117 2.44 -28.54 2.12
C ASP A 117 1.31 -28.71 1.09
N ASP A 118 0.42 -27.71 0.99
CA ASP A 118 -0.75 -27.69 0.12
C ASP A 118 -0.55 -26.69 -1.04
N ASN A 119 0.57 -26.77 -1.77
CA ASN A 119 0.96 -25.89 -2.88
C ASN A 119 -0.05 -25.80 -4.06
N LEU A 120 -1.27 -26.34 -3.90
CA LEU A 120 -2.38 -26.25 -4.84
C LEU A 120 -3.65 -25.62 -4.25
N VAL A 121 -3.75 -25.43 -2.93
CA VAL A 121 -4.97 -24.93 -2.27
C VAL A 121 -4.74 -23.55 -1.66
N TRP A 122 -5.47 -22.56 -2.17
CA TRP A 122 -5.53 -21.23 -1.59
C TRP A 122 -6.49 -21.22 -0.41
N LYS A 123 -6.02 -20.79 0.76
CA LYS A 123 -6.84 -20.64 1.97
C LYS A 123 -7.08 -19.15 2.24
N ALA A 124 -8.33 -18.77 2.48
CA ALA A 124 -8.68 -17.38 2.78
C ALA A 124 -7.89 -16.88 4.01
N ALA A 125 -7.33 -15.68 3.92
CA ALA A 125 -6.70 -15.04 5.07
C ALA A 125 -7.75 -14.76 6.15
N THR A 126 -7.35 -14.87 7.41
CA THR A 126 -8.18 -14.55 8.58
C THR A 126 -7.43 -13.60 9.51
N CYS A 127 -8.15 -12.79 10.29
CA CYS A 127 -7.55 -11.87 11.28
C CYS A 127 -6.66 -12.60 12.29
N GLU A 128 -7.03 -13.83 12.66
CA GLU A 128 -6.28 -14.63 13.64
C GLU A 128 -4.89 -15.00 13.13
N LYS A 129 -4.79 -15.35 11.84
CA LYS A 129 -3.53 -15.76 11.23
C LYS A 129 -2.71 -14.58 10.72
N PHE A 130 -3.37 -13.52 10.25
CA PHE A 130 -2.74 -12.35 9.65
C PHE A 130 -3.21 -11.04 10.30
N PRO A 131 -2.89 -10.82 11.58
CA PRO A 131 -3.25 -9.57 12.26
C PRO A 131 -2.54 -8.36 11.65
N LEU A 132 -1.39 -8.56 10.98
CA LEU A 132 -0.62 -7.49 10.34
C LEU A 132 -1.33 -6.85 9.14
N LEU A 133 -2.30 -7.54 8.52
CA LEU A 133 -3.12 -6.95 7.45
C LEU A 133 -3.92 -5.73 7.94
N ALA A 134 -4.23 -5.67 9.25
CA ALA A 134 -4.88 -4.53 9.88
C ALA A 134 -4.03 -3.25 9.88
N ASN A 135 -2.72 -3.36 9.66
CA ASN A 135 -1.82 -2.21 9.55
C ASN A 135 -1.69 -1.70 8.11
N VAL A 136 -2.25 -2.42 7.14
CA VAL A 136 -2.23 -2.01 5.73
C VAL A 136 -3.24 -0.90 5.56
N GLU A 137 -2.74 0.28 5.19
CA GLU A 137 -3.56 1.43 4.83
C GLU A 137 -4.07 1.26 3.41
N VAL A 138 -5.30 1.70 3.17
CA VAL A 138 -5.93 1.65 1.86
C VAL A 138 -6.41 3.03 1.51
N ASP A 139 -6.16 3.45 0.27
CA ASP A 139 -6.56 4.73 -0.29
C ASP A 139 -7.34 4.53 -1.57
N LEU A 140 -8.42 5.29 -1.74
CA LEU A 140 -9.18 5.31 -2.99
C LEU A 140 -8.82 6.54 -3.82
N TRP A 141 -8.34 6.29 -5.04
CA TRP A 141 -8.01 7.29 -6.04
C TRP A 141 -9.02 7.24 -7.18
N VAL A 142 -9.70 8.35 -7.42
CA VAL A 142 -10.72 8.51 -8.47
C VAL A 142 -10.20 9.50 -9.51
N PRO A 143 -10.38 9.22 -10.82
CA PRO A 143 -9.89 10.09 -11.87
C PRO A 143 -10.56 11.47 -11.76
N ASP A 144 -9.75 12.52 -11.75
CA ASP A 144 -10.25 13.89 -11.61
C ASP A 144 -10.33 14.52 -13.01
N PRO A 145 -11.53 14.90 -13.50
CA PRO A 145 -11.68 15.50 -14.83
C PRO A 145 -10.93 16.83 -14.97
N ASN A 146 -10.57 17.48 -13.86
CA ASN A 146 -9.84 18.75 -13.85
C ASN A 146 -8.31 18.55 -13.85
N LYS A 147 -7.83 17.32 -13.68
CA LYS A 147 -6.40 16.99 -13.70
C LYS A 147 -6.07 16.19 -14.95
N THR A 148 -5.07 16.62 -15.68
CA THR A 148 -4.56 15.88 -16.83
C THR A 148 -3.05 15.93 -16.81
N SER A 149 -2.40 14.78 -16.67
CA SER A 149 -0.95 14.70 -16.77
C SER A 149 -0.54 14.79 -18.23
N ARG A 150 0.45 15.64 -18.53
CA ARG A 150 1.02 15.76 -19.88
C ARG A 150 1.77 14.49 -20.31
N LEU A 151 2.22 13.68 -19.36
CA LEU A 151 3.04 12.48 -19.60
C LEU A 151 2.21 11.19 -19.64
N LEU A 152 1.19 11.07 -18.78
CA LEU A 152 0.34 9.88 -18.69
C LEU A 152 -0.97 9.97 -19.47
N GLY A 153 -1.33 11.16 -19.98
CA GLY A 153 -2.61 11.39 -20.63
C GLY A 153 -3.78 11.30 -19.64
N LYS A 154 -4.98 11.05 -20.18
CA LYS A 154 -6.19 10.82 -19.39
C LYS A 154 -6.26 9.33 -19.06
N VAL A 155 -5.95 8.99 -17.81
CA VAL A 155 -6.09 7.62 -17.31
C VAL A 155 -7.53 7.49 -16.82
N GLU A 156 -8.29 6.57 -17.41
CA GLU A 156 -9.66 6.28 -17.01
C GLU A 156 -9.67 5.04 -16.11
N GLY A 157 -10.36 5.13 -14.97
CA GLY A 157 -10.46 4.05 -13.98
C GLY A 157 -10.09 4.51 -12.57
N SER A 158 -10.77 3.98 -11.57
CA SER A 158 -10.46 4.23 -10.16
C SER A 158 -9.50 3.15 -9.64
N PHE A 159 -8.58 3.53 -8.77
CA PHE A 159 -7.57 2.64 -8.21
C PHE A 159 -7.58 2.65 -6.68
N LEU A 160 -7.36 1.49 -6.09
CA LEU A 160 -7.01 1.34 -4.69
C LEU A 160 -5.50 1.31 -4.58
N VAL A 161 -4.94 2.15 -3.72
CA VAL A 161 -3.53 2.10 -3.34
C VAL A 161 -3.45 1.50 -1.95
N LEU A 162 -2.70 0.42 -1.81
CA LEU A 162 -2.45 -0.22 -0.52
C LEU A 162 -1.03 0.08 -0.09
N ARG A 163 -0.87 0.48 1.17
CA ARG A 163 0.41 0.88 1.76
C ARG A 163 0.68 0.03 2.99
N PHE A 164 1.89 -0.50 3.10
CA PHE A 164 2.31 -1.23 4.30
C PHE A 164 3.72 -0.82 4.72
N PRO A 165 4.00 -0.83 6.04
CA PRO A 165 5.33 -0.47 6.54
C PRO A 165 6.34 -1.54 6.14
N TRP A 166 7.37 -1.14 5.39
CA TRP A 166 8.41 -2.04 4.90
C TRP A 166 9.75 -1.32 4.78
N THR A 167 10.84 -2.03 5.06
CA THR A 167 12.20 -1.51 4.87
C THR A 167 13.05 -2.59 4.23
N ASP A 168 13.68 -2.28 3.11
CA ASP A 168 14.56 -3.23 2.45
C ASP A 168 15.84 -3.45 3.26
N ALA A 169 16.44 -4.64 3.14
CA ALA A 169 17.67 -4.94 3.83
C ALA A 169 18.87 -4.18 3.23
N GLY A 170 19.83 -3.82 4.09
CA GLY A 170 21.11 -3.22 3.68
C GLY A 170 21.06 -1.70 3.46
N LEU A 171 21.96 -1.20 2.61
CA LEU A 171 22.11 0.25 2.37
C LEU A 171 20.87 0.87 1.71
N GLN A 172 20.12 0.08 0.92
CA GLN A 172 18.86 0.48 0.30
C GLN A 172 17.82 0.87 1.36
N GLY A 173 17.68 0.10 2.44
CA GLY A 173 16.79 0.43 3.56
C GLY A 173 17.17 1.72 4.29
N ILE A 174 18.47 1.99 4.43
CA ILE A 174 18.95 3.23 5.03
C ILE A 174 18.57 4.42 4.14
N LEU A 175 18.78 4.30 2.83
CA LEU A 175 18.35 5.29 1.85
C LEU A 175 16.83 5.51 1.88
N GLN A 176 16.03 4.45 2.00
CA GLN A 176 14.57 4.53 2.15
C GLN A 176 14.14 5.24 3.43
N CYS A 177 14.79 4.96 4.55
CA CYS A 177 14.52 5.67 5.80
C CYS A 177 14.85 7.16 5.68
N ILE A 178 15.97 7.50 5.03
CA ILE A 178 16.37 8.89 4.82
C ILE A 178 15.40 9.58 3.86
N SER A 179 15.04 8.92 2.76
CA SER A 179 14.13 9.45 1.75
C SER A 179 12.74 9.68 2.33
N ALA A 180 12.18 8.70 3.06
CA ALA A 180 10.90 8.82 3.73
C ALA A 180 10.90 9.98 4.73
N LYS A 181 11.97 10.13 5.53
CA LYS A 181 12.10 11.24 6.48
C LYS A 181 12.20 12.60 5.81
N LEU A 182 12.83 12.66 4.63
CA LEU A 182 12.99 13.90 3.87
C LEU A 182 11.69 14.30 3.15
N SER A 183 10.95 13.34 2.58
CA SER A 183 9.72 13.60 1.82
C SER A 183 8.49 13.75 2.71
N HIS A 184 8.35 12.91 3.74
CA HIS A 184 7.16 12.81 4.57
C HIS A 184 7.35 13.31 6.01
N GLY A 185 8.55 13.82 6.35
CA GLY A 185 8.88 14.43 7.64
C GLY A 185 9.56 13.49 8.63
N PHE A 186 10.07 14.03 9.74
CA PHE A 186 10.97 13.32 10.65
C PHE A 186 10.39 12.03 11.29
N ASN A 187 9.07 11.93 11.39
CA ASN A 187 8.37 10.75 11.94
C ASN A 187 7.90 9.76 10.87
N ALA A 188 8.21 10.01 9.60
CA ALA A 188 7.84 9.10 8.52
C ALA A 188 8.57 7.76 8.65
N ILE A 189 7.82 6.71 8.36
CA ILE A 189 8.29 5.33 8.28
C ILE A 189 8.37 4.99 6.78
N PRO A 190 9.39 4.24 6.33
CA PRO A 190 9.41 3.73 4.97
C PRO A 190 8.23 2.77 4.75
N GLU A 191 7.54 2.96 3.65
CA GLU A 191 6.36 2.21 3.27
C GLU A 191 6.53 1.71 1.84
N LYS A 192 5.85 0.60 1.53
CA LYS A 192 5.77 0.07 0.18
C LYS A 192 4.32 0.12 -0.29
N GLU A 193 4.13 0.64 -1.50
CA GLU A 193 2.82 0.81 -2.11
C GLU A 193 2.63 -0.17 -3.27
N PHE A 194 1.39 -0.63 -3.46
CA PHE A 194 0.97 -1.31 -4.67
C PHE A 194 -0.47 -0.90 -5.04
N MET A 195 -0.84 -1.10 -6.30
CA MET A 195 -2.10 -0.61 -6.86
C MET A 195 -3.01 -1.76 -7.28
N LEU A 196 -4.31 -1.58 -7.07
CA LEU A 196 -5.34 -2.51 -7.54
C LEU A 196 -6.47 -1.73 -8.25
N PRO A 197 -6.97 -2.23 -9.38
CA PRO A 197 -8.08 -1.59 -10.09
C PRO A 197 -9.42 -1.78 -9.35
N VAL A 198 -10.22 -0.72 -9.21
CA VAL A 198 -11.57 -0.84 -8.62
C VAL A 198 -12.52 -1.52 -9.61
N SER A 199 -12.45 -1.11 -10.88
CA SER A 199 -13.23 -1.66 -11.98
C SER A 199 -12.85 -3.12 -12.22
N TYR A 200 -13.84 -3.96 -12.51
CA TYR A 200 -13.58 -5.35 -12.86
C TYR A 200 -12.81 -5.40 -14.19
N PRO A 201 -11.65 -6.09 -14.25
CA PRO A 201 -10.82 -6.11 -15.44
C PRO A 201 -11.52 -6.87 -16.59
N ASN A 202 -11.38 -6.37 -17.81
CA ASN A 202 -11.95 -7.03 -18.99
C ASN A 202 -11.17 -8.30 -19.37
N GLU A 203 -11.74 -9.20 -20.19
CA GLU A 203 -11.07 -10.45 -20.61
C GLU A 203 -9.71 -10.23 -21.29
N ASP A 204 -9.59 -9.13 -22.06
CA ASP A 204 -8.33 -8.75 -22.71
C ASP A 204 -7.29 -8.26 -21.69
N GLU A 205 -7.73 -7.59 -20.62
CA GLU A 205 -6.87 -7.15 -19.52
C GLU A 205 -6.42 -8.33 -18.67
N VAL A 206 -7.33 -9.27 -18.39
CA VAL A 206 -7.04 -10.53 -17.69
C VAL A 206 -5.94 -11.31 -18.41
N LYS A 207 -6.04 -11.48 -19.74
CA LYS A 207 -5.04 -12.20 -20.53
C LYS A 207 -3.71 -11.45 -20.63
N SER A 208 -3.75 -10.13 -20.85
CA SER A 208 -2.52 -9.33 -21.02
C SER A 208 -1.73 -9.16 -19.72
N ARG A 209 -2.42 -9.09 -18.58
CA ARG A 209 -1.79 -8.97 -17.25
C ARG A 209 -1.48 -10.31 -16.59
N GLY A 210 -1.95 -11.42 -17.18
CA GLY A 210 -1.67 -12.77 -16.70
C GLY A 210 -2.48 -13.17 -15.47
N TYR A 211 -3.67 -12.60 -15.28
CA TYR A 211 -4.56 -12.99 -14.20
C TYR A 211 -5.18 -14.36 -14.47
N SER A 212 -5.48 -15.11 -13.41
CA SER A 212 -6.02 -16.47 -13.51
C SER A 212 -7.25 -16.62 -12.61
N PHE A 213 -8.21 -17.44 -13.01
CA PHE A 213 -9.33 -17.80 -12.13
C PHE A 213 -8.93 -19.00 -11.27
N ASP A 214 -8.95 -18.82 -9.96
CA ASP A 214 -8.58 -19.85 -9.00
C ASP A 214 -9.66 -20.01 -7.94
N HIS A 215 -9.68 -21.19 -7.32
CA HIS A 215 -10.56 -21.48 -6.20
C HIS A 215 -9.81 -21.23 -4.90
N PHE A 216 -10.43 -20.51 -3.97
CA PHE A 216 -9.95 -20.39 -2.61
C PHE A 216 -10.98 -20.91 -1.61
N GLU A 217 -10.48 -21.51 -0.53
CA GLU A 217 -11.30 -22.09 0.53
C GLU A 217 -11.61 -21.04 1.60
N LYS A 218 -12.90 -20.84 1.86
CA LYS A 218 -13.42 -19.95 2.91
C LYS A 218 -14.39 -20.74 3.80
N LYS A 219 -13.94 -21.09 5.02
CA LYS A 219 -14.76 -21.75 6.06
C LYS A 219 -15.64 -22.88 5.48
N ASP A 220 -15.03 -23.81 4.75
CA ASP A 220 -15.63 -25.00 4.12
C ASP A 220 -16.28 -24.82 2.73
N ASN A 221 -16.36 -23.61 2.19
CA ASN A 221 -16.80 -23.38 0.82
C ASN A 221 -15.64 -23.01 -0.12
N LYS A 222 -15.62 -23.61 -1.31
CA LYS A 222 -14.72 -23.22 -2.40
C LYS A 222 -15.39 -22.12 -3.22
N ILE A 223 -14.77 -20.94 -3.23
CA ILE A 223 -15.25 -19.79 -4.00
C ILE A 223 -14.28 -19.61 -5.17
N MET A 224 -14.83 -19.55 -6.39
CA MET A 224 -14.06 -19.19 -7.57
C MET A 224 -13.96 -17.68 -7.66
N ALA A 225 -12.76 -17.15 -7.79
CA ALA A 225 -12.50 -15.73 -7.90
C ALA A 225 -11.29 -15.46 -8.80
N LEU A 226 -11.14 -14.21 -9.24
CA LEU A 226 -10.03 -13.81 -10.08
C LEU A 226 -8.78 -13.58 -9.20
N ASN A 227 -7.78 -14.44 -9.36
CA ASN A 227 -6.48 -14.33 -8.73
C ASN A 227 -5.63 -13.27 -9.45
N MET A 228 -5.18 -12.30 -8.67
CA MET A 228 -4.36 -11.17 -9.09
C MET A 228 -3.04 -11.12 -8.28
N ASP A 229 -2.50 -12.27 -7.90
CA ASP A 229 -1.23 -12.39 -7.16
C ASP A 229 -0.04 -11.72 -7.87
N VAL A 230 -0.07 -11.62 -9.20
CA VAL A 230 0.92 -10.90 -10.02
C VAL A 230 1.05 -9.42 -9.63
N GLU A 231 -0.02 -8.80 -9.12
CA GLU A 231 0.01 -7.39 -8.68
C GLU A 231 0.60 -7.22 -7.27
N LEU A 232 0.84 -8.32 -6.55
CA LEU A 232 1.36 -8.26 -5.18
C LEU A 232 2.89 -8.21 -5.14
N PRO A 233 3.47 -7.28 -4.38
CA PRO A 233 4.91 -7.28 -4.15
C PRO A 233 5.32 -8.49 -3.29
N THR A 234 6.44 -9.12 -3.63
CA THR A 234 6.99 -10.28 -2.87
C THR A 234 7.26 -9.95 -1.39
N GLU A 235 7.49 -8.68 -1.10
CA GLU A 235 7.73 -8.14 0.23
C GLU A 235 6.49 -8.23 1.12
N LEU A 236 5.28 -8.21 0.54
CA LEU A 236 4.06 -8.40 1.32
C LEU A 236 4.01 -9.82 1.91
N ALA A 237 4.44 -10.84 1.15
CA ALA A 237 4.55 -12.20 1.66
C ALA A 237 5.50 -12.27 2.86
N ARG A 238 6.67 -11.62 2.74
CA ARG A 238 7.66 -11.52 3.83
C ARG A 238 7.14 -10.75 5.03
N TYR A 239 6.43 -9.65 4.82
CA TYR A 239 5.81 -8.86 5.87
C TYR A 239 4.79 -9.68 6.67
N LEU A 240 4.02 -10.51 5.97
CA LEU A 240 3.03 -11.41 6.57
C LEU A 240 3.64 -12.71 7.12
N GLY A 241 4.93 -12.97 6.90
CA GLY A 241 5.61 -14.18 7.35
C GLY A 241 5.19 -15.45 6.62
N VAL A 242 4.72 -15.33 5.37
CA VAL A 242 4.32 -16.47 4.51
C VAL A 242 5.16 -16.55 3.25
N GLU A 243 5.24 -17.74 2.67
CA GLU A 243 5.97 -17.94 1.42
C GLU A 243 5.22 -17.34 0.22
N LYS A 244 3.90 -17.53 0.18
CA LYS A 244 3.07 -17.04 -0.91
C LYS A 244 1.75 -16.47 -0.41
N VAL A 245 1.48 -15.23 -0.82
CA VAL A 245 0.22 -14.51 -0.61
C VAL A 245 -0.39 -14.23 -1.98
N GLY A 246 -1.70 -14.35 -2.07
CA GLY A 246 -2.49 -14.03 -3.25
C GLY A 246 -3.60 -13.06 -2.89
N ILE A 247 -4.09 -12.33 -3.88
CA ILE A 247 -5.22 -11.44 -3.72
C ILE A 247 -6.27 -11.79 -4.77
N PHE A 248 -7.50 -11.92 -4.31
CA PHE A 248 -8.62 -12.43 -5.09
C PHE A 248 -9.65 -11.32 -5.23
N ARG A 249 -9.98 -10.96 -6.47
CA ARG A 249 -11.10 -10.08 -6.79
C ARG A 249 -12.39 -10.91 -6.78
N LEU A 250 -13.31 -10.53 -5.90
CA LEU A 250 -14.64 -11.12 -5.85
C LEU A 250 -15.53 -10.50 -6.93
N ASP A 251 -16.29 -11.33 -7.62
CA ASP A 251 -17.33 -10.87 -8.53
C ASP A 251 -18.55 -10.43 -7.71
N GLN A 252 -19.00 -9.19 -7.91
CA GLN A 252 -20.21 -8.67 -7.29
C GLN A 252 -21.36 -8.91 -8.28
N GLN A 253 -21.94 -10.12 -8.25
CA GLN A 253 -23.21 -10.43 -8.92
C GLN A 253 -24.41 -9.89 -8.14
#